data_AF-A0A963NNU0-F1
#
_entry.id   AF-A0A963NNU0-F1
#
_cell.length_a   1.000
_cell.length_b   1.000
_cell.length_c   1.000
_cell.angle_alpha   90.00
_cell.angle_beta   90.00
_cell.angle_gamma   90.00
#
_symmetry.space_group_name_H-M   'P 1'
#
loop_
_entity.id
_entity.type
_entity.pdbx_description
1 polymer ?
#
loop_
_entity_poly.entity_id
_entity_poly.type
_entity_poly.pdbx_seq_one_letter_code
_entity_poly.pdbx_strand_id
1 'polypeptide(L)' 'TEIGCLARGAYEAFGRAITVIDIGGQDNKIVKVDAAGRRESFKMNRKCAAGTGAFLEEM' A
#
# COMPACT_ATOMS: atom_id res chain seq x y z
N THR A 1 5.88 10.80 -2.87
CA THR A 1 4.45 10.41 -2.87
C THR A 1 4.23 9.44 -1.74
N GLU A 2 3.01 9.32 -1.20
CA GLU A 2 2.69 8.35 -0.13
C GLU A 2 3.12 6.91 -0.49
N ILE A 3 2.97 6.51 -1.76
CA ILE A 3 3.41 5.21 -2.29
C ILE A 3 4.92 5.02 -2.13
N GLY A 4 5.71 6.07 -2.36
CA GLY A 4 7.15 6.06 -2.15
C GLY A 4 7.53 5.96 -0.68
N CYS A 5 6.80 6.64 0.20
CA CYS A 5 7.01 6.57 1.65
C CYS A 5 6.69 5.16 2.19
N LEU A 6 5.57 4.57 1.77
CA LEU A 6 5.20 3.19 2.11
C LEU A 6 6.28 2.19 1.67
N ALA A 7 6.73 2.27 0.41
CA ALA A 7 7.77 1.40 -0.11
C ALA A 7 9.07 1.52 0.68
N ARG A 8 9.54 2.76 0.92
CA ARG A 8 10.79 3.02 1.64
C ARG A 8 10.68 2.57 3.10
N GLY A 9 9.62 2.95 3.80
CA GLY A 9 9.42 2.60 5.20
C GLY A 9 9.35 1.09 5.42
N ALA A 10 8.62 0.37 4.55
CA ALA A 10 8.55 -1.09 4.63
C ALA A 10 9.91 -1.75 4.38
N TYR A 11 10.67 -1.30 3.38
CA TYR A 11 11.99 -1.87 3.13
C TYR A 11 12.99 -1.58 4.26
N GLU A 12 13.01 -0.37 4.81
CA GLU A 12 13.84 -0.03 5.97
C GLU A 12 13.49 -0.86 7.21
N ALA A 13 12.22 -1.18 7.42
CA ALA A 13 11.78 -1.98 8.56
C ALA A 13 12.11 -3.48 8.44
N PHE A 14 12.10 -4.03 7.22
CA PHE A 14 12.19 -5.48 7.02
C PHE A 14 13.41 -5.96 6.23
N GLY A 15 14.12 -5.07 5.52
CA GLY A 15 15.38 -5.38 4.82
C GLY A 15 15.29 -6.46 3.73
N ARG A 16 14.11 -6.68 3.15
CA ARG A 16 13.87 -7.72 2.13
C ARG A 16 12.80 -7.30 1.13
N ALA A 17 12.73 -8.02 0.00
CA ALA A 17 11.63 -7.88 -0.94
C ALA A 17 10.28 -8.05 -0.22
N ILE A 18 9.38 -7.10 -0.41
CA ILE A 18 8.14 -7.00 0.35
C ILE A 18 7.00 -6.46 -0.50
N THR A 19 5.79 -6.99 -0.26
CA THR A 19 4.55 -6.42 -0.80
C THR A 19 3.79 -5.76 0.34
N VAL A 20 3.55 -4.46 0.21
CA VAL A 20 2.76 -3.67 1.16
C VAL A 20 1.31 -3.64 0.68
N ILE A 21 0.37 -3.99 1.56
CA ILE A 21 -1.07 -3.81 1.37
C ILE A 21 -1.51 -2.72 2.35
N ASP A 22 -1.84 -1.55 1.83
CA ASP A 22 -2.29 -0.39 2.59
C ASP A 22 -3.80 -0.26 2.41
N ILE A 23 -4.56 -0.42 3.49
CA ILE A 23 -6.03 -0.28 3.50
C ILE A 23 -6.34 1.00 4.27
N GLY A 24 -6.56 2.09 3.54
CA GLY A 24 -6.94 3.38 4.11
C GLY A 24 -8.46 3.52 4.27
N GLY A 25 -8.90 4.69 4.71
CA GLY A 25 -10.32 5.01 4.85
C GLY A 25 -11.05 5.10 3.51
N GLN A 26 -10.47 5.78 2.52
CA GLN A 26 -11.13 6.08 1.23
C GLN A 26 -10.46 5.45 0.01
N ASP A 27 -9.29 4.85 0.20
CA ASP A 27 -8.60 4.11 -0.84
C ASP A 27 -7.84 2.92 -0.26
N ASN A 28 -7.41 2.04 -1.14
CA ASN A 28 -6.45 1.00 -0.81
C ASN A 28 -5.36 0.93 -1.87
N LYS A 29 -4.21 0.37 -1.48
CA LYS A 29 -3.01 0.32 -2.30
C LYS A 29 -2.28 -1.01 -2.12
N ILE A 30 -1.69 -1.49 -3.20
CA ILE A 30 -0.75 -2.61 -3.19
C ILE A 30 0.55 -2.10 -3.80
N VAL A 31 1.66 -2.24 -3.07
CA VAL A 31 2.98 -1.76 -3.50
C VAL A 31 3.98 -2.90 -3.42
N LYS A 32 4.61 -3.25 -4.54
CA LYS A 32 5.68 -4.24 -4.59
C LYS A 32 7.04 -3.57 -4.55
N VAL A 33 7.91 -4.08 -3.68
CA VAL A 33 9.28 -3.61 -3.48
C VAL A 33 10.24 -4.78 -3.69
N ASP A 34 11.25 -4.57 -4.52
CA ASP A 34 12.29 -5.58 -4.81
C ASP A 34 13.30 -5.73 -3.67
N ALA A 35 14.23 -6.67 -3.82
CA ALA A 35 15.29 -6.92 -2.85
C ALA A 35 16.33 -5.79 -2.75
N ALA A 36 16.27 -4.78 -3.63
CA ALA A 36 17.12 -3.58 -3.57
C ALA A 36 16.38 -2.37 -2.98
N GLY A 37 15.15 -2.55 -2.47
CA GLY A 37 14.33 -1.49 -1.90
C GLY A 37 13.69 -0.57 -2.95
N ARG A 38 13.68 -0.96 -4.23
CA ARG A 38 13.07 -0.19 -5.31
C ARG A 38 11.64 -0.66 -5.52
N ARG A 39 10.74 0.29 -5.78
CA ARG A 39 9.34 -0.02 -6.12
C ARG A 39 9.25 -0.61 -7.52
N GLU A 40 8.84 -1.87 -7.64
CA GLU A 40 8.61 -2.54 -8.92
C GLU A 40 7.28 -2.11 -9.54
N SER A 41 6.22 -2.08 -8.74
CA SER A 41 4.87 -1.75 -9.21
C SER A 41 3.97 -1.29 -8.07
N PHE A 42 2.88 -0.62 -8.43
CA PHE A 42 1.80 -0.33 -7.50
C PHE A 42 0.43 -0.38 -8.19
N LYS A 43 -0.59 -0.69 -7.40
CA LYS A 43 -2.02 -0.57 -7.77
C LYS A 43 -2.72 0.19 -6.66
N MET A 44 -3.73 0.97 -7.03
CA MET A 44 -4.55 1.74 -6.09
C MET A 44 -6.00 1.73 -6.55
N ASN A 45 -6.92 1.57 -5.62
CA ASN A 45 -8.34 1.78 -5.85
C ASN A 45 -8.85 2.90 -4.94
N ARG A 46 -9.44 3.92 -5.55
CA ARG A 46 -10.06 5.08 -4.87
C ARG A 46 -11.49 5.36 -5.34
N LYS A 47 -12.04 4.50 -6.22
CA LYS A 47 -13.33 4.74 -6.89
C LYS A 47 -14.50 4.03 -6.20
N CYS A 48 -14.20 3.08 -5.31
CA CYS A 48 -15.19 2.25 -4.64
C CYS A 48 -14.84 2.17 -3.15
N ALA A 49 -15.85 2.28 -2.29
CA ALA A 49 -15.68 2.11 -0.83
C ALA A 49 -15.38 0.66 -0.45
N ALA A 50 -15.82 -0.32 -1.25
CA ALA A 50 -15.56 -1.72 -0.97
C ALA A 50 -14.05 -2.00 -0.88
N GLY A 51 -13.64 -2.58 0.25
CA GLY A 51 -12.22 -2.85 0.55
C GLY A 51 -11.45 -1.64 1.10
N THR A 52 -12.14 -0.64 1.65
CA THR A 52 -11.56 0.48 2.42
C THR A 52 -12.26 0.59 3.78
N GLY A 53 -11.73 1.43 4.67
CA GLY A 53 -12.34 1.71 5.98
C GLY A 53 -13.76 2.29 5.88
N ALA A 54 -14.06 3.10 4.86
CA ALA A 54 -15.39 3.65 4.64
C ALA A 54 -16.48 2.57 4.49
N PHE A 55 -16.13 1.40 3.92
CA PHE A 55 -17.06 0.27 3.90
C PHE A 55 -17.32 -0.31 5.30
N LEU A 56 -16.32 -0.29 6.19
CA LEU A 56 -16.46 -0.76 7.57
C LEU A 56 -17.23 0.21 8.46
N GLU A 57 -17.17 1.52 8.17
CA GLU A 57 -17.89 2.56 8.92
C GLU A 57 -19.40 2.56 8.65
N GLU A 58 -19.83 2.03 7.50
CA GLU A 58 -21.25 1.92 7.10
C GLU A 58 -21.92 0.62 7.60
N MET A 59 -21.22 -0.19 8.40
CA MET A 59 -21.73 -1.45 8.99
C MET A 59 -22.38 -1.29 10.36
#